data_AF-A0A7S3LYR9-F1
#
_entry.id   AF-A0A7S3LYR9-F1
#
_cell.length_a   1.000
_cell.length_b   1.000
_cell.length_c   1.000
_cell.angle_alpha   90.00
_cell.angle_beta   90.00
_cell.angle_gamma   90.00
#
_symmetry.space_group_name_H-M   'P 1'
#
loop_
_entity.id
_entity.type
_entity.pdbx_description
1 polymer ?
#
loop_
_entity_poly.entity_id
_entity_poly.type
_entity_poly.pdbx_seq_one_letter_code
_entity_poly.pdbx_strand_id
1 'polypeptide(L)'
;AEIAEFLTYFRPDNSIITVSHRGFTGKTTLKEKYYGTEHNKLDYSSAQVKLWADSLQQGGEWMDALSLPLPNPFIPTDFALKTADAAAVSVAVPVIIEHQGTSEVKHELLEEAERAPEPAVSAVESTESAEGVPP
;
A
#
# COMPACT_ATOMS: atom_id res chain seq x y z
N ALA A 1 2.91 7.79 21.87
CA ALA A 1 3.65 6.89 22.77
C ALA A 1 3.92 5.54 22.09
N GLU A 2 2.92 4.96 21.44
CA GLU A 2 2.99 3.64 20.77
C GLU A 2 4.07 3.52 19.69
N ILE A 3 4.24 4.54 18.82
CA ILE A 3 5.28 4.51 17.77
C ILE A 3 6.67 4.37 18.39
N ALA A 4 6.95 5.12 19.46
CA ALA A 4 8.25 5.07 20.13
C ALA A 4 8.48 3.70 20.80
N GLU A 5 7.45 3.12 21.40
CA GLU A 5 7.51 1.76 21.94
C GLU A 5 7.79 0.73 20.84
N PHE A 6 7.08 0.81 19.72
CA PHE A 6 7.25 -0.13 18.62
C PHE A 6 8.67 -0.06 18.03
N LEU A 7 9.25 1.13 17.95
CA LEU A 7 10.64 1.33 17.51
C LEU A 7 11.68 0.63 18.41
N THR A 8 11.38 0.38 19.68
CA THR A 8 12.29 -0.35 20.59
C THR A 8 12.49 -1.83 20.22
N TYR A 9 11.59 -2.40 19.42
CA TYR A 9 11.69 -3.78 18.95
C TYR A 9 12.57 -3.92 17.71
N PHE A 10 12.90 -2.82 16.99
CA PHE A 10 13.78 -2.83 15.82
C PHE A 10 15.24 -2.90 16.23
N ARG A 11 15.66 -4.05 16.76
CA ARG A 11 17.02 -4.31 17.20
C ARG A 11 17.60 -5.49 16.44
N PRO A 12 18.93 -5.52 16.21
CA PRO A 12 19.53 -6.60 15.44
C PRO A 12 19.33 -8.01 16.06
N ASP A 13 19.27 -8.10 17.38
CA ASP A 13 18.98 -9.33 18.14
C ASP A 13 17.51 -9.79 18.02
N ASN A 14 16.61 -8.91 17.57
CA ASN A 14 15.20 -9.21 17.34
C ASN A 14 14.86 -9.22 15.83
N SER A 15 15.83 -9.55 14.97
CA SER A 15 15.68 -9.52 13.52
C SER A 15 15.87 -10.89 12.88
N ILE A 16 15.20 -11.11 11.74
CA ILE A 16 15.40 -12.26 10.86
C ILE A 16 15.69 -11.69 9.47
N ILE A 17 16.87 -12.00 8.95
CA ILE A 17 17.31 -11.56 7.62
C ILE A 17 17.32 -12.76 6.68
N THR A 18 16.57 -12.64 5.59
CA THR A 18 16.54 -13.64 4.51
C THR A 18 17.33 -13.11 3.32
N VAL A 19 18.31 -13.89 2.86
CA VAL A 19 19.12 -13.54 1.68
C VAL A 19 18.79 -14.53 0.56
N SER A 20 18.25 -14.02 -0.55
CA SER A 20 17.97 -14.80 -1.75
C SER A 20 18.99 -14.46 -2.83
N HIS A 21 19.79 -15.45 -3.24
CA HIS A 21 20.81 -15.26 -4.27
C HIS A 21 21.12 -16.58 -4.98
N ARG A 22 21.26 -16.55 -6.32
CA ARG A 22 21.56 -17.75 -7.13
C ARG A 22 22.89 -18.40 -6.80
N GLY A 23 23.83 -17.67 -6.20
CA GLY A 23 25.13 -18.21 -5.79
C GLY A 23 25.07 -19.28 -4.68
N PHE A 24 23.90 -19.47 -4.06
CA PHE A 24 23.65 -20.50 -3.06
C PHE A 24 23.08 -21.80 -3.62
N THR A 25 22.71 -21.86 -4.92
CA THR A 25 22.22 -23.10 -5.54
C THR A 25 23.23 -24.23 -5.37
N GLY A 26 22.78 -25.37 -4.85
CA GLY A 26 23.63 -26.53 -4.56
C GLY A 26 24.55 -26.38 -3.33
N LYS A 27 24.47 -25.28 -2.58
CA LYS A 27 25.22 -25.04 -1.34
C LYS A 27 24.32 -24.97 -0.09
N THR A 28 23.05 -25.26 -0.26
CA THR A 28 22.04 -25.33 0.80
C THR A 28 21.88 -26.75 1.30
N THR A 29 21.68 -26.90 2.60
CA THR A 29 21.54 -28.20 3.27
C THR A 29 20.11 -28.50 3.70
N LEU A 30 19.27 -27.48 3.86
CA LEU A 30 17.87 -27.63 4.26
C LEU A 30 16.94 -27.51 3.05
N LYS A 31 15.82 -28.22 3.14
CA LYS A 31 14.76 -28.20 2.14
C LYS A 31 13.41 -28.06 2.83
N GLU A 32 12.65 -27.06 2.42
CA GLU A 32 11.30 -26.83 2.92
C GLU A 32 10.36 -27.95 2.44
N LYS A 33 9.37 -28.30 3.27
CA LYS A 33 8.55 -29.52 3.14
C LYS A 33 7.60 -29.51 1.95
N TYR A 34 6.96 -28.39 1.65
CA TYR A 34 5.84 -28.32 0.71
C TYR A 34 6.30 -27.98 -0.71
N TYR A 35 7.19 -27.00 -0.84
CA TYR A 35 7.66 -26.47 -2.12
C TYR A 35 9.08 -26.94 -2.46
N GLY A 36 9.76 -27.62 -1.52
CA GLY A 36 11.11 -28.07 -1.75
C GLY A 36 12.12 -26.93 -1.80
N THR A 37 11.82 -25.77 -1.20
CA THR A 37 12.71 -24.61 -1.24
C THR A 37 14.00 -24.90 -0.49
N GLU A 38 15.09 -24.89 -1.25
CA GLU A 38 16.46 -24.99 -0.77
C GLU A 38 16.85 -23.75 0.03
N HIS A 39 17.26 -23.94 1.28
CA HIS A 39 17.68 -22.84 2.16
C HIS A 39 18.71 -23.32 3.19
N ASN A 40 19.30 -22.36 3.91
CA ASN A 40 20.10 -22.60 5.09
C ASN A 40 19.57 -21.73 6.23
N LYS A 41 19.67 -22.22 7.46
CA LYS A 41 19.44 -21.43 8.66
C LYS A 41 20.78 -21.27 9.39
N LEU A 42 21.15 -20.03 9.65
CA LEU A 42 22.38 -19.67 10.35
C LEU A 42 22.02 -18.64 11.41
N ASP A 43 22.54 -18.84 12.62
CA ASP A 43 22.46 -17.84 13.67
C ASP A 43 23.57 -16.81 13.48
N TYR A 44 23.29 -15.55 13.83
CA TYR A 44 24.30 -14.51 13.79
C TYR A 44 25.37 -14.75 14.84
N SER A 45 26.62 -14.42 14.49
CA SER A 45 27.68 -14.35 15.50
C SER A 45 27.45 -13.16 16.43
N SER A 46 27.87 -13.28 17.68
CA SER A 46 27.82 -12.17 18.65
C SER A 46 28.59 -10.93 18.16
N ALA A 47 29.68 -11.14 17.41
CA ALA A 47 30.46 -10.06 16.81
C ALA A 47 29.66 -9.27 15.76
N GLN A 48 28.85 -9.94 14.93
CA GLN A 48 28.00 -9.28 13.93
C GLN A 48 26.87 -8.49 14.59
N VAL A 49 26.19 -9.08 15.58
CA VAL A 49 25.12 -8.40 16.33
C VAL A 49 25.67 -7.15 17.01
N LYS A 50 26.85 -7.26 17.63
CA LYS A 50 27.53 -6.13 18.26
C LYS A 50 27.90 -5.05 17.23
N LEU A 51 28.48 -5.42 16.09
CA LEU A 51 28.84 -4.48 15.04
C LEU A 51 27.63 -3.65 14.58
N TRP A 52 26.48 -4.29 14.37
CA TRP A 52 25.25 -3.60 13.97
C TRP A 52 24.70 -2.71 15.08
N ALA A 53 24.73 -3.17 16.34
CA ALA A 53 24.31 -2.38 17.49
C ALA A 53 25.21 -1.13 17.70
N ASP A 54 26.52 -1.29 17.57
CA ASP A 54 27.49 -0.20 17.68
C ASP A 54 27.30 0.82 16.55
N SER A 55 26.99 0.36 15.33
CA SER A 55 26.72 1.23 14.18
C SER A 55 25.49 2.13 14.37
N LEU A 56 24.50 1.69 15.14
CA LEU A 56 23.31 2.49 15.50
C LEU A 56 23.65 3.57 16.54
N GLN A 57 24.52 3.27 17.51
CA GLN A 57 24.84 4.18 18.61
C GLN A 57 25.87 5.24 18.24
N GLN A 58 26.83 4.89 17.39
CA GLN A 58 27.98 5.76 17.09
C GLN A 58 27.67 6.88 16.12
N GLY A 59 26.41 7.02 15.66
CA GLY A 59 26.00 8.13 14.81
C GLY A 59 26.93 8.34 13.62
N GLY A 60 27.36 7.23 12.99
CA GLY A 60 28.40 7.23 11.96
C GLY A 60 27.96 7.97 10.68
N GLU A 61 28.65 7.70 9.57
CA GLU A 61 28.42 8.33 8.24
C GLU A 61 26.94 8.42 7.82
N TRP A 62 26.09 7.55 8.35
CA TRP A 62 24.65 7.52 8.12
C TRP A 62 23.85 8.66 8.76
N MET A 63 24.30 9.27 9.86
CA MET A 63 23.55 10.39 10.48
C MET A 63 23.51 11.62 9.58
N ASP A 64 24.57 11.87 8.82
CA ASP A 64 24.63 12.98 7.87
C ASP A 64 23.95 12.64 6.53
N ALA A 65 23.88 11.35 6.18
CA ALA A 65 23.30 10.89 4.91
C ALA A 65 21.79 10.60 4.96
N LEU A 66 21.27 10.21 6.13
CA LEU A 66 19.87 9.84 6.31
C LEU A 66 19.11 10.97 6.98
N SER A 67 18.14 11.53 6.28
CA SER A 67 17.21 12.53 6.80
C SER A 67 15.77 12.05 6.68
N LEU A 68 14.89 12.59 7.52
CA LEU A 68 13.46 12.37 7.35
C LEU A 68 13.00 12.98 6.01
N PRO A 69 12.03 12.35 5.33
CA PRO A 69 11.51 12.88 4.08
C PRO A 69 10.89 14.27 4.29
N LEU A 70 11.06 15.13 3.28
CA LEU A 70 10.34 16.40 3.22
C LEU A 70 8.82 16.15 3.07
N PRO A 71 7.97 17.09 3.50
CA PRO A 71 6.53 17.00 3.26
C PRO A 71 6.22 16.78 1.77
N ASN A 72 5.36 15.81 1.47
CA ASN A 72 5.02 15.45 0.09
C ASN A 72 4.09 16.52 -0.54
N PRO A 73 4.54 17.28 -1.57
CA PRO A 73 3.74 18.34 -2.19
C PRO A 73 2.67 17.82 -3.17
N PHE A 74 2.70 16.52 -3.52
CA PHE A 74 1.79 15.92 -4.49
C PHE A 74 0.54 15.32 -3.86
N ILE A 75 0.38 15.43 -2.54
CA ILE A 75 -0.86 15.03 -1.89
C ILE A 75 -1.94 16.03 -2.33
N PRO A 76 -2.98 15.60 -3.08
CA PRO A 76 -4.00 16.52 -3.56
C PRO A 76 -4.77 17.09 -2.37
N THR A 77 -4.95 18.41 -2.39
CA THR A 77 -5.79 19.12 -1.41
C THR A 77 -7.13 19.53 -2.00
N ASP A 78 -7.18 19.66 -3.32
CA ASP A 78 -8.39 20.01 -4.05
C ASP A 78 -9.02 18.76 -4.66
N PHE A 79 -10.21 18.45 -4.15
CA PHE A 79 -11.05 17.35 -4.63
C PHE A 79 -12.32 17.89 -5.30
N ALA A 80 -12.37 19.19 -5.60
CA ALA A 80 -13.50 19.77 -6.31
C ALA A 80 -13.62 19.10 -7.68
N LEU A 81 -14.83 18.65 -7.98
CA LEU A 81 -15.16 18.23 -9.33
C LEU A 81 -15.12 19.46 -10.23
N LYS A 82 -14.43 19.35 -11.35
CA LYS A 82 -14.51 20.37 -12.39
C LYS A 82 -15.94 20.39 -12.90
N THR A 83 -16.66 21.48 -12.61
CA THR A 83 -17.93 21.74 -13.27
C THR A 83 -17.66 21.98 -14.75
N ALA A 84 -18.54 21.48 -15.60
CA ALA A 84 -18.46 21.73 -17.03
C ALA A 84 -18.79 23.21 -17.33
N ASP A 85 -17.84 24.11 -17.09
CA ASP A 85 -17.88 25.48 -17.66
C ASP A 85 -17.39 25.44 -19.11
N ALA A 86 -18.07 24.61 -19.90
CA ALA A 86 -18.01 24.62 -21.35
C ALA A 86 -19.45 24.80 -21.80
N ALA A 87 -19.71 25.84 -22.60
CA ALA A 87 -21.01 26.11 -23.19
C ALA A 87 -21.72 24.80 -23.56
N ALA A 88 -22.88 24.56 -22.91
CA ALA A 88 -23.69 23.36 -22.97
C ALA A 88 -23.56 22.56 -24.28
N VAL A 89 -22.62 21.63 -24.33
CA VAL A 89 -22.69 20.48 -25.22
C VAL A 89 -22.24 19.28 -24.39
N SER A 90 -23.20 18.51 -23.88
CA SER A 90 -22.94 17.16 -23.40
C SER A 90 -22.57 16.33 -24.63
N VAL A 91 -21.29 16.33 -25.00
CA VAL A 91 -20.83 15.50 -26.12
C VAL A 91 -20.45 14.16 -25.54
N ALA A 92 -21.27 13.14 -25.80
CA ALA A 92 -21.01 11.74 -25.45
C ALA A 92 -19.80 11.12 -26.19
N VAL A 93 -18.99 11.94 -26.87
CA VAL A 93 -17.89 11.55 -27.75
C VAL A 93 -16.78 12.59 -27.64
N PRO A 94 -15.49 12.21 -27.54
CA PRO A 94 -14.38 13.14 -27.41
C PRO A 94 -14.30 14.13 -28.58
N VAL A 95 -14.10 15.42 -28.26
CA VAL A 95 -13.97 16.51 -29.24
C VAL A 95 -12.54 17.04 -29.25
N ILE A 96 -12.03 17.36 -30.44
CA ILE A 96 -10.75 18.04 -30.61
C ILE A 96 -10.97 19.53 -30.35
N ILE A 97 -10.35 20.06 -29.29
CA ILE A 97 -10.54 21.44 -28.85
C ILE A 97 -9.43 22.35 -29.41
N GLU A 98 -8.27 21.79 -29.75
CA GLU A 98 -7.16 22.52 -30.36
C GLU A 98 -6.36 21.62 -31.31
N HIS A 99 -6.01 22.14 -32.49
CA HIS A 99 -5.20 21.45 -33.50
C HIS A 99 -4.05 22.34 -33.94
N GLN A 100 -2.85 22.12 -33.38
CA GLN A 100 -1.61 22.76 -33.83
C GLN A 100 -0.70 21.70 -34.44
N GLY A 101 -0.62 21.67 -35.78
CA GLY A 101 0.43 21.10 -36.66
C GLY A 101 1.00 19.69 -36.43
N THR A 102 1.28 19.29 -35.19
CA THR A 102 1.86 18.00 -34.78
C THR A 102 1.29 17.47 -33.44
N SER A 103 0.29 18.10 -32.84
CA SER A 103 -0.33 17.61 -31.60
C SER A 103 -1.84 17.77 -31.59
N GLU A 104 -2.54 16.66 -31.35
CA GLU A 104 -3.98 16.61 -31.10
C GLU A 104 -4.24 16.43 -29.60
N VAL A 105 -4.99 17.35 -28.99
CA VAL A 105 -5.44 17.22 -27.59
C VAL A 105 -6.90 16.78 -27.58
N LYS A 106 -7.15 15.58 -27.04
CA LYS A 106 -8.49 15.02 -26.83
C LYS A 106 -8.90 15.19 -25.37
N HIS A 107 -10.08 15.75 -25.13
CA HIS A 107 -10.63 15.94 -23.80
C HIS A 107 -11.86 15.05 -23.63
N GLU A 108 -11.93 14.30 -22.53
CA GLU A 108 -13.06 13.45 -22.16
C GLU A 108 -13.39 13.74 -20.68
N LEU A 109 -14.62 14.18 -20.43
CA LEU A 109 -15.16 14.26 -19.07
C LEU A 109 -15.79 12.90 -18.77
N LEU A 110 -15.37 12.28 -17.66
CA LEU A 110 -15.98 11.04 -17.20
C LEU A 110 -17.37 11.35 -16.67
N GLU A 111 -18.40 11.11 -17.48
CA GLU A 111 -19.78 11.09 -17.00
C GLU A 111 -20.03 9.75 -16.31
N GLU A 112 -20.32 9.81 -15.01
CA GLU A 112 -20.78 8.65 -14.26
C GLU A 112 -22.20 8.34 -14.74
N ALA A 113 -22.39 7.19 -15.38
CA ALA A 113 -23.71 6.75 -15.81
C ALA A 113 -24.64 6.72 -14.59
N GLU A 114 -25.71 7.53 -14.62
CA GLU A 114 -26.77 7.50 -13.60
C GLU A 114 -27.21 6.05 -13.41
N ARG A 115 -26.78 5.45 -12.30
CA ARG A 115 -27.30 4.17 -11.86
C ARG A 115 -28.75 4.42 -11.47
N ALA A 116 -29.67 3.99 -12.33
CA ALA A 116 -31.11 4.05 -12.08
C ALA A 116 -31.40 3.54 -10.65
N PRO A 117 -32.26 4.23 -9.88
CA PRO A 117 -32.58 3.81 -8.53
C PRO A 117 -33.19 2.41 -8.60
N GLU A 118 -32.53 1.44 -7.96
CA GLU A 118 -33.09 0.10 -7.78
C GLU A 118 -34.45 0.25 -7.05
N PRO A 119 -35.50 -0.45 -7.50
CA PRO A 119 -36.81 -0.31 -6.90
C PRO A 119 -36.75 -0.66 -5.42
N ALA A 120 -37.25 0.25 -4.59
CA ALA A 120 -37.34 0.07 -3.14
C ALA A 120 -37.99 -1.28 -2.82
N VAL A 121 -37.21 -2.17 -2.21
CA VAL A 121 -37.73 -3.42 -1.65
C VAL A 121 -38.64 -3.00 -0.50
N SER A 122 -39.95 -3.11 -0.73
CA SER A 122 -40.97 -2.90 0.28
C SER A 122 -40.68 -3.82 1.47
N ALA A 123 -40.50 -3.23 2.65
CA ALA A 123 -40.46 -3.94 3.91
C ALA A 123 -41.73 -4.82 4.03
N VAL A 124 -41.56 -6.14 3.96
CA VAL A 124 -42.58 -7.07 4.41
C VAL A 124 -42.44 -7.15 5.91
N GLU A 125 -43.30 -6.39 6.56
CA GLU A 125 -43.72 -6.57 7.94
C GLU A 125 -44.15 -8.03 8.14
N SER A 126 -43.49 -8.73 9.05
CA SER A 126 -43.96 -10.02 9.58
C SER A 126 -43.94 -9.94 11.09
N THR A 127 -45.16 -9.88 11.60
CA THR A 127 -45.57 -9.83 12.98
C THR A 127 -45.16 -11.10 13.75
N GLU A 128 -44.51 -10.88 14.88
CA GLU A 128 -44.77 -11.47 16.21
C GLU A 128 -45.48 -12.84 16.30
N SER A 129 -44.82 -13.82 16.93
CA SER A 129 -45.40 -14.59 18.06
C SER A 129 -44.31 -15.36 18.82
N ALA A 130 -44.43 -15.30 20.14
CA ALA A 130 -43.49 -15.75 21.17
C ALA A 130 -43.42 -17.29 21.32
N GLU A 131 -42.42 -17.77 22.08
CA GLU A 131 -42.60 -18.47 23.37
C GLU A 131 -41.51 -19.52 23.64
N GLY A 132 -40.89 -19.48 24.83
CA GLY A 132 -40.31 -20.68 25.47
C GLY A 132 -38.79 -20.75 25.67
N VAL A 133 -38.34 -20.43 26.88
CA VAL A 133 -37.05 -20.80 27.51
C VAL A 133 -37.40 -21.28 28.94
N PRO A 134 -36.67 -22.18 29.65
CA PRO A 134 -35.92 -23.40 29.31
C PRO A 134 -36.52 -24.58 30.17
N PRO A 135 -35.83 -25.58 30.80
CA PRO A 135 -34.45 -25.68 31.31
C PRO A 135 -33.45 -26.44 30.41
#